data_AF-A0A936YAL7-F1
#
_entry.id   AF-A0A936YAL7-F1
#
_cell.length_a   1.000
_cell.length_b   1.000
_cell.length_c   1.000
_cell.angle_alpha   90.00
_cell.angle_beta   90.00
_cell.angle_gamma   90.00
#
_symmetry.space_group_name_H-M   'P 1'
#
loop_
_entity.id
_entity.type
_entity.pdbx_description
1 polymer ?
#
loop_
_entity_poly.entity_id
_entity_poly.type
_entity_poly.pdbx_seq_one_letter_code
_entity_poly.pdbx_strand_id
1 'polypeptide(L)'
;MDRILRNKIANLIEDAKALKRGGGSQPISFDELLENNSEEKYFSNEVDDPVEKMHLSIDLKHVMQKLPESLVHLLTHLGDYNPSEISRMTNTPRSTLYGSINVLRKIFHRHGMNYYF
;
A
#
# COMPACT_ATOMS: atom_id res chain seq x y z
N MET A 1 32.03 10.63 -35.92
CA MET A 1 31.20 11.04 -34.76
C MET A 1 30.43 9.86 -34.17
N ASP A 2 29.69 9.10 -34.98
CA ASP A 2 28.91 7.93 -34.58
C ASP A 2 29.65 6.84 -33.76
N ARG A 3 30.92 6.56 -34.06
CA ARG A 3 31.69 5.47 -33.41
C ARG A 3 32.01 5.78 -31.95
N ILE A 4 32.21 7.05 -31.62
CA ILE A 4 32.53 7.50 -30.25
C ILE A 4 31.26 7.40 -29.38
N LEU A 5 30.11 7.79 -29.92
CA LEU A 5 28.81 7.64 -29.26
C LEU A 5 28.48 6.17 -28.98
N ARG A 6 28.68 5.28 -29.97
CA ARG A 6 28.45 3.84 -29.80
C ARG A 6 29.32 3.23 -28.70
N ASN A 7 30.60 3.58 -28.64
CA ASN A 7 31.49 3.09 -27.59
C ASN A 7 31.09 3.64 -26.21
N LYS A 8 30.66 4.90 -26.13
CA LYS A 8 30.24 5.50 -24.85
C LYS A 8 28.95 4.88 -24.31
N ILE A 9 28.02 4.52 -25.19
CA ILE A 9 26.79 3.78 -24.84
C ILE A 9 27.13 2.36 -24.37
N ALA A 10 28.06 1.68 -25.06
CA ALA A 10 28.49 0.34 -24.67
C ALA A 10 29.11 0.33 -23.25
N ASN A 11 29.99 1.29 -22.96
CA ASN A 11 30.59 1.41 -21.63
C ASN A 11 29.54 1.70 -20.54
N LEU A 12 28.57 2.58 -20.79
CA LEU A 12 27.50 2.88 -19.84
C LEU A 12 26.63 1.65 -19.54
N ILE A 13 26.37 0.80 -20.53
CA ILE A 13 25.62 -0.46 -20.35
C ILE A 13 26.44 -1.47 -19.54
N GLU A 14 27.75 -1.52 -19.76
CA GLU A 14 28.66 -2.41 -19.04
C GLU A 14 28.79 -2.02 -17.56
N ASP A 15 28.94 -0.73 -17.28
CA ASP A 15 28.97 -0.17 -15.92
C ASP A 15 27.64 -0.44 -15.18
N ALA A 16 26.50 -0.25 -15.84
CA ALA A 16 25.19 -0.54 -15.28
C ALA A 16 24.99 -2.05 -14.99
N LYS A 17 25.55 -2.93 -15.83
CA LYS A 17 25.54 -4.39 -15.60
C LYS A 17 26.46 -4.79 -14.45
N ALA A 18 27.61 -4.15 -14.30
CA ALA A 18 28.54 -4.38 -13.19
C ALA A 18 27.93 -3.96 -11.85
N LEU A 19 27.24 -2.81 -11.81
CA LEU A 19 26.48 -2.35 -10.63
C LEU A 19 25.38 -3.34 -10.21
N LYS A 20 24.65 -3.94 -11.16
CA LYS A 20 23.65 -4.98 -10.86
C LYS A 20 24.23 -6.26 -10.25
N ARG A 21 25.52 -6.54 -10.45
CA ARG A 21 26.20 -7.73 -9.89
C ARG A 21 26.96 -7.45 -8.60
N GLY A 22 27.31 -6.19 -8.33
CA GLY A 22 27.99 -5.74 -7.11
C GLY A 22 27.09 -5.08 -6.06
N GLY A 23 25.79 -4.91 -6.34
CA GLY A 23 24.81 -4.44 -5.37
C GLY A 23 24.60 -5.51 -4.31
N GLY A 24 25.39 -5.47 -3.24
CA GLY A 24 25.22 -6.31 -2.08
C GLY A 24 23.77 -6.21 -1.62
N SER A 25 23.01 -7.29 -1.82
CA SER A 25 21.70 -7.43 -1.22
C SER A 25 21.94 -7.57 0.28
N GLN A 26 22.05 -6.43 0.97
CA GLN A 26 21.99 -6.40 2.42
C GLN A 26 20.63 -7.02 2.77
N PRO A 27 20.57 -8.06 3.62
CA PRO A 27 19.31 -8.54 4.13
C PRO A 27 18.78 -7.43 5.05
N ILE A 28 17.98 -6.53 4.49
CA ILE A 28 17.28 -5.51 5.25
C ILE A 28 16.32 -6.27 6.17
N SER A 29 16.42 -6.02 7.46
CA SER A 29 15.52 -6.66 8.42
C SER A 29 14.10 -6.12 8.22
N PHE A 30 13.09 -6.92 8.56
CA PHE A 30 11.69 -6.49 8.38
C PHE A 30 11.36 -5.24 9.22
N ASP A 31 12.00 -5.08 10.39
CA ASP A 31 11.87 -3.88 11.21
C ASP A 31 12.53 -2.65 10.56
N GLU A 32 13.70 -2.80 9.95
CA GLU A 32 14.39 -1.72 9.22
C GLU A 32 13.61 -1.27 7.98
N LEU A 33 12.84 -2.16 7.35
CA LEU A 33 11.92 -1.80 6.28
C LEU A 33 10.75 -0.94 6.79
N LEU A 34 10.22 -1.24 7.98
CA LEU A 34 9.12 -0.48 8.59
C LEU A 34 9.60 0.90 9.04
N GLU A 35 10.81 1.00 9.61
CA GLU A 35 11.41 2.28 10.01
C GLU A 35 11.74 3.19 8.82
N ASN A 36 12.18 2.63 7.68
CA ASN A 36 12.44 3.41 6.47
C ASN A 36 11.18 3.78 5.67
N ASN A 37 10.04 3.13 5.90
CA ASN A 37 8.74 3.56 5.33
C ASN A 37 8.09 4.72 6.10
N SER A 38 8.75 5.25 7.14
CA SER A 38 8.32 6.46 7.84
C SER A 38 8.43 7.72 6.97
N GLU A 39 9.20 7.69 5.88
CA GLU A 39 9.22 8.75 4.88
C GLU A 39 8.21 8.41 3.78
N GLU A 40 6.99 8.87 4.01
CA GLU A 40 5.87 8.87 3.09
C GLU A 40 6.27 9.41 1.72
N LYS A 41 6.64 8.51 0.82
CA LYS A 41 6.45 8.72 -0.61
C LYS A 41 5.30 7.83 -1.06
N TYR A 42 4.11 8.12 -0.51
CA TYR A 42 2.88 7.71 -1.16
C TYR A 42 2.96 8.24 -2.58
N PHE A 43 2.90 7.35 -3.57
CA PHE A 43 2.50 7.75 -4.91
C PHE A 43 1.17 8.50 -4.73
N SER A 44 1.19 9.81 -4.94
CA SER A 44 0.00 10.63 -5.02
C SER A 44 -0.76 10.23 -6.28
N ASN A 45 -1.44 9.09 -6.21
CA ASN A 45 -2.65 8.84 -6.96
C ASN A 45 -3.77 9.61 -6.24
N GLU A 46 -3.55 10.90 -6.00
CA GLU A 46 -4.66 11.78 -5.67
C GLU A 46 -5.58 11.70 -6.88
N VAL A 47 -6.75 11.12 -6.66
CA VAL A 47 -7.89 11.30 -7.53
C VAL A 47 -8.18 12.81 -7.49
N ASP A 48 -7.49 13.55 -8.35
CA ASP A 48 -7.50 15.02 -8.36
C ASP A 48 -8.80 15.57 -8.99
N ASP A 49 -9.66 14.67 -9.49
CA ASP A 49 -11.01 15.01 -9.91
C ASP A 49 -11.97 15.03 -8.70
N PRO A 50 -12.48 16.21 -8.30
CA PRO A 50 -13.47 16.33 -7.22
C PRO A 50 -14.75 15.53 -7.47
N VAL A 51 -15.09 15.25 -8.73
CA VAL A 51 -16.26 14.44 -9.11
C VAL A 51 -16.03 12.98 -8.75
N GLU A 52 -14.87 12.41 -9.08
CA GLU A 52 -14.53 11.03 -8.71
C GLU A 52 -14.42 10.86 -7.20
N LYS A 53 -13.89 11.84 -6.46
CA LYS A 53 -13.91 11.85 -4.99
C LYS A 53 -15.33 11.82 -4.43
N MET A 54 -16.24 12.60 -5.03
CA MET A 54 -17.64 12.62 -4.62
C MET A 54 -18.31 11.26 -4.87
N HIS A 55 -18.12 10.67 -6.06
CA HIS A 55 -18.64 9.34 -6.37
C HIS A 55 -18.12 8.27 -5.42
N LEU A 56 -16.80 8.25 -5.17
CA LEU A 56 -16.18 7.33 -4.22
C LEU A 56 -16.76 7.48 -2.81
N SER A 57 -17.01 8.71 -2.36
CA SER A 57 -17.60 8.96 -1.04
C SER A 57 -19.04 8.42 -0.92
N ILE A 58 -19.81 8.50 -2.01
CA ILE A 58 -21.18 7.95 -2.08
C ILE A 58 -21.13 6.43 -2.04
N ASP A 59 -20.24 5.83 -2.82
CA ASP A 59 -20.07 4.38 -2.86
C ASP A 59 -19.60 3.84 -1.51
N LEU A 60 -18.61 4.49 -0.88
CA LEU A 60 -18.13 4.14 0.46
C LEU A 60 -19.25 4.22 1.49
N LYS A 61 -20.04 5.29 1.48
CA LYS A 61 -21.18 5.44 2.39
C LYS A 61 -22.21 4.33 2.22
N HIS A 62 -22.50 3.95 0.97
CA HIS A 62 -23.44 2.87 0.68
C HIS A 62 -22.93 1.50 1.13
N VAL A 63 -21.63 1.24 0.97
CA VAL A 63 -20.99 0.02 1.45
C VAL A 63 -20.99 -0.01 2.97
N MET A 64 -20.57 1.08 3.63
CA MET A 64 -20.54 1.16 5.11
C MET A 64 -21.91 0.93 5.75
N GLN A 65 -23.00 1.36 5.12
CA GLN A 65 -24.36 1.08 5.61
C GLN A 65 -24.74 -0.41 5.59
N LYS A 66 -24.09 -1.22 4.75
CA LYS A 66 -24.32 -2.66 4.62
C LYS A 66 -23.33 -3.49 5.43
N LEU A 67 -22.31 -2.87 6.04
CA LEU A 67 -21.35 -3.57 6.86
C LEU A 67 -21.92 -3.87 8.26
N PRO A 68 -21.58 -5.02 8.85
CA PRO A 68 -21.75 -5.26 10.28
C PRO A 68 -21.03 -4.20 11.12
N GLU A 69 -21.63 -3.77 12.23
CA GLU A 69 -21.07 -2.73 13.14
C GLU A 69 -19.63 -3.03 13.57
N SER A 70 -19.31 -4.31 13.82
CA SER A 70 -17.96 -4.74 14.18
C SER A 70 -16.91 -4.45 13.11
N LEU A 71 -17.29 -4.52 11.83
CA LEU A 71 -16.41 -4.19 10.70
C LEU A 71 -16.34 -2.68 10.44
N VAL A 72 -17.41 -1.94 10.74
CA VAL A 72 -17.41 -0.47 10.67
C VAL A 72 -16.44 0.10 11.72
N HIS A 73 -16.53 -0.35 12.97
CA HIS A 73 -15.61 0.06 14.02
C HIS A 73 -14.17 -0.27 13.68
N LEU A 74 -13.92 -1.47 13.12
CA LEU A 74 -12.60 -1.85 12.65
C LEU A 74 -12.09 -0.91 11.56
N LEU A 75 -12.92 -0.57 10.57
CA LEU A 75 -12.55 0.34 9.48
C LEU A 75 -12.20 1.74 10.02
N THR A 76 -12.97 2.26 10.97
CA THR A 76 -12.66 3.54 11.62
C THR A 76 -11.31 3.48 12.33
N HIS A 77 -11.04 2.42 13.09
CA HIS A 77 -9.76 2.27 13.78
C HIS A 77 -8.58 2.07 12.84
N LEU A 78 -8.77 1.43 11.68
CA LEU A 78 -7.75 1.29 10.64
C LEU A 78 -7.34 2.62 10.00
N GLY A 79 -8.17 3.66 10.09
CA GLY A 79 -7.82 5.01 9.63
C GLY A 79 -6.80 5.70 10.52
N ASP A 80 -6.82 5.42 11.83
CA ASP A 80 -6.03 6.16 12.83
C ASP A 80 -4.90 5.31 13.46
N TYR A 81 -5.02 3.98 13.42
CA TYR A 81 -4.16 3.06 14.16
C TYR A 81 -3.70 1.89 13.30
N ASN A 82 -2.49 1.40 13.57
CA ASN A 82 -1.98 0.20 12.90
C ASN A 82 -2.60 -1.09 13.51
N PRO A 83 -2.61 -2.23 12.79
CA PRO A 83 -3.22 -3.48 13.28
C PRO A 83 -2.66 -3.99 14.63
N SER A 84 -1.43 -3.62 15.00
CA SER A 84 -0.84 -3.98 16.29
C SER A 84 -1.41 -3.14 17.43
N GLU A 85 -1.62 -1.84 17.20
CA GLU A 85 -2.27 -0.93 18.14
C GLU A 85 -3.72 -1.31 18.34
N ILE A 86 -4.45 -1.58 17.25
CA ILE A 86 -5.85 -2.04 17.33
C ILE A 86 -5.95 -3.33 18.11
N SER A 87 -5.04 -4.30 17.90
CA SER A 87 -5.02 -5.55 18.66
C SER A 87 -4.86 -5.34 20.16
N ARG A 88 -4.00 -4.38 20.56
CA ARG A 88 -3.78 -4.03 21.96
C ARG A 88 -4.97 -3.28 22.56
N MET A 89 -5.58 -2.35 21.81
CA MET A 89 -6.73 -1.55 22.28
C MET A 89 -8.01 -2.37 22.40
N THR A 90 -8.27 -3.24 21.43
CA THR A 90 -9.50 -4.05 21.36
C THR A 90 -9.37 -5.41 22.06
N ASN A 91 -8.17 -5.72 22.59
CA ASN A 91 -7.80 -7.02 23.13
C ASN A 91 -8.13 -8.20 22.18
N THR A 92 -8.18 -7.92 20.88
CA THR A 92 -8.49 -8.91 19.84
C THR A 92 -7.19 -9.44 19.26
N PRO A 93 -7.00 -10.76 19.15
CA PRO A 93 -5.78 -11.33 18.56
C PRO A 93 -5.53 -10.81 17.14
N ARG A 94 -4.27 -10.54 16.80
CA ARG A 94 -3.87 -10.09 15.46
C ARG A 94 -4.40 -11.01 14.35
N SER A 95 -4.41 -12.33 14.57
CA SER A 95 -4.93 -13.32 13.62
C SER A 95 -6.42 -13.09 13.30
N THR A 96 -7.23 -12.84 14.33
CA THR A 96 -8.66 -12.52 14.19
C THR A 96 -8.85 -11.18 13.47
N LEU A 97 -8.03 -10.18 13.82
CA LEU A 97 -7.99 -8.87 13.16
C LEU A 97 -7.72 -8.98 11.66
N TYR A 98 -6.68 -9.71 11.27
CA TYR A 98 -6.37 -9.96 9.86
C TYR A 98 -7.47 -10.77 9.15
N GLY A 99 -8.14 -11.68 9.86
CA GLY A 99 -9.34 -12.36 9.36
C GLY A 99 -10.45 -11.37 9.02
N SER A 100 -10.77 -10.47 9.94
CA SER A 100 -11.78 -9.41 9.75
C SER A 100 -11.40 -8.43 8.63
N ILE A 101 -10.12 -8.05 8.52
CA ILE A 101 -9.61 -7.21 7.42
C ILE A 101 -9.77 -7.93 6.06
N ASN A 102 -9.52 -9.23 6.01
CA ASN A 102 -9.71 -10.00 4.78
C ASN A 102 -11.19 -10.12 4.39
N VAL A 103 -12.09 -10.24 5.37
CA VAL A 103 -13.54 -10.18 5.12
C VAL A 103 -13.93 -8.81 4.58
N LEU A 104 -13.42 -7.75 5.20
CA LEU A 104 -13.63 -6.36 4.78
C LEU A 104 -13.18 -6.14 3.33
N ARG A 105 -11.96 -6.59 2.96
CA ARG A 105 -11.46 -6.55 1.58
C ARG A 105 -12.36 -7.29 0.60
N LYS A 106 -12.86 -8.48 0.96
CA LYS A 106 -13.79 -9.24 0.09
C LYS A 106 -15.11 -8.50 -0.13
N ILE A 107 -15.61 -7.80 0.88
CA ILE A 107 -16.84 -6.99 0.77
C ILE A 107 -16.59 -5.83 -0.19
N PHE A 108 -15.51 -5.06 0.00
CA PHE A 108 -15.15 -3.98 -0.91
C PHE A 108 -14.93 -4.48 -2.35
N HIS A 109 -14.30 -5.64 -2.51
CA HIS A 109 -14.09 -6.26 -3.82
C HIS A 109 -15.40 -6.59 -4.52
N ARG A 110 -16.37 -7.14 -3.79
CA ARG A 110 -17.72 -7.44 -4.30
C ARG A 110 -18.47 -6.18 -4.74
N HIS A 111 -18.19 -5.05 -4.12
CA HIS A 111 -18.79 -3.75 -4.45
C HIS A 111 -18.03 -2.99 -5.55
N GLY A 112 -17.02 -3.60 -6.19
CA GLY A 112 -16.31 -3.00 -7.31
C GLY A 112 -15.24 -1.98 -6.91
N MET A 113 -14.91 -1.85 -5.61
CA MET A 113 -13.88 -0.92 -5.12
C MET A 113 -12.44 -1.47 -5.28
N ASN A 114 -12.20 -2.24 -6.34
CA ASN A 114 -10.93 -2.93 -6.58
C ASN A 114 -9.78 -2.00 -6.92
N TYR A 115 -10.11 -0.80 -7.39
CA TYR A 115 -9.13 0.19 -7.82
C TYR A 115 -8.65 1.09 -6.67
N TYR A 116 -9.25 0.98 -5.48
CA TYR A 116 -8.98 1.86 -4.34
C TYR A 116 -8.22 1.20 -3.18
N PHE A 117 -7.97 -0.12 -3.23
CA PHE A 117 -7.36 -0.91 -2.15
C PHE A 117 -6.29 -1.88 -2.64
#